data_AF-A0A9D1B5D4-F1
#
_entry.id   AF-A0A9D1B5D4-F1
#
_cell.length_a   1.000
_cell.length_b   1.000
_cell.length_c   1.000
_cell.angle_alpha   90.00
_cell.angle_beta   90.00
_cell.angle_gamma   90.00
#
_symmetry.space_group_name_H-M   'P 1'
#
loop_
_entity.id
_entity.type
_entity.pdbx_description
1 polymer ?
#
loop_
_entity_poly.entity_id
_entity_poly.type
_entity_poly.pdbx_seq_one_letter_code
_entity_poly.pdbx_strand_id
1 'polypeptide(L)'
;MRLGDSPCHNDCDGLVTSGEHVIDPVLYASKPEVESLHDKARDIFELKIITYALDKRLPLLGICWGAQLLNVKLAGSLYQKLRSRRQVTSNRWIGLPLKTLKIELDSLLQCYSANPMVGQTGYPTNHTRLDD
;
A
#
# COMPACT_ATOMS: atom_id res chain seq x y z
N MET A 1 -3.90 17.43 -5.25
CA MET A 1 -3.07 17.93 -6.37
C MET A 1 -3.13 16.91 -7.49
N ARG A 2 -3.43 17.33 -8.71
CA ARG A 2 -3.46 16.50 -9.92
C ARG A 2 -2.23 16.77 -10.79
N LEU A 3 -1.93 15.83 -11.68
CA LEU A 3 -0.86 16.01 -12.67
C LEU A 3 -1.16 17.26 -13.52
N GLY A 4 -0.25 18.24 -13.50
CA GLY A 4 -0.41 19.52 -14.19
C GLY A 4 -0.89 20.68 -13.31
N ASP A 5 -1.33 20.43 -12.08
CA ASP A 5 -1.60 21.51 -11.13
C ASP A 5 -0.28 22.16 -10.69
N SER A 6 -0.24 23.50 -10.63
CA SER A 6 0.83 24.20 -9.90
C SER A 6 0.69 23.86 -8.42
N PRO A 7 1.79 23.62 -7.66
CA PRO A 7 1.69 23.38 -6.23
C PRO A 7 1.02 24.61 -5.62
N CYS A 8 -0.22 24.43 -5.14
CA CYS A 8 -0.91 25.50 -4.44
C CYS A 8 -0.06 25.84 -3.21
N HIS A 9 0.31 27.13 -3.10
CA HIS A 9 0.93 27.71 -1.92
C HIS A 9 -0.06 27.57 -0.75
N ASN A 10 -0.05 26.42 -0.10
CA ASN A 10 -0.56 26.22 1.24
C ASN A 10 0.05 24.94 1.78
N ASP A 11 0.64 25.06 2.98
CA ASP A 11 1.24 23.96 3.70
C ASP A 11 0.20 22.83 3.84
N CYS A 12 0.44 21.70 3.17
CA CYS A 12 -0.37 20.51 3.35
C CYS A 12 0.02 19.85 4.67
N ASP A 13 -0.94 19.54 5.53
CA ASP A 13 -0.71 18.87 6.81
C ASP A 13 -0.42 17.36 6.67
N GLY A 14 -0.57 16.81 5.47
CA GLY A 14 -0.39 15.39 5.20
C GLY A 14 -0.58 15.05 3.72
N LEU A 15 -0.12 13.86 3.35
CA LEU A 15 -0.23 13.30 2.01
C LEU A 15 -0.96 11.96 2.04
N VAL A 16 -2.04 11.85 1.28
CA VAL A 16 -2.68 10.57 0.96
C VAL A 16 -2.48 10.32 -0.55
N THR A 17 -1.78 9.25 -0.90
CA THR A 17 -1.61 8.83 -2.29
C THR A 17 -2.27 7.47 -2.50
N SER A 18 -3.19 7.42 -3.46
CA SER A 18 -3.90 6.22 -3.88
C SER A 18 -3.77 6.11 -5.39
N GLY A 19 -3.43 4.93 -5.90
CA GLY A 19 -3.26 4.75 -7.34
C GLY A 19 -3.88 3.47 -7.88
N GLU A 20 -4.15 3.51 -9.18
CA GLU A 20 -4.82 2.47 -9.96
C GLU A 20 -3.93 1.93 -11.10
N HIS A 21 -2.62 2.22 -11.09
CA HIS A 21 -1.70 1.91 -12.20
C HIS A 21 -0.57 0.95 -11.77
N VAL A 22 0.16 0.39 -12.73
CA VAL A 22 1.32 -0.48 -12.48
C VAL A 22 2.59 0.38 -12.47
N ILE A 23 3.46 0.24 -11.47
CA ILE A 23 4.76 0.95 -11.38
C ILE A 23 5.72 0.44 -12.46
N ASP A 24 6.45 1.34 -13.12
CA ASP A 24 7.51 0.97 -14.06
C ASP A 24 8.59 0.09 -13.36
N PRO A 25 8.83 -1.16 -13.83
CA PRO A 25 9.82 -2.06 -13.27
C PRO A 25 11.23 -1.46 -13.19
N VAL A 26 11.59 -0.51 -14.05
CA VAL A 26 12.90 0.16 -14.00
C VAL A 26 13.15 0.84 -12.64
N LEU A 27 12.08 1.18 -11.91
CA LEU A 27 12.17 1.86 -10.63
C LEU A 27 12.54 0.92 -9.48
N TYR A 28 12.34 -0.40 -9.61
CA TYR A 28 12.48 -1.34 -8.48
C TYR A 28 13.05 -2.72 -8.84
N ALA A 29 13.31 -3.00 -10.12
CA ALA A 29 13.83 -4.26 -10.59
C ALA A 29 14.90 -4.06 -11.68
N SER A 30 15.92 -4.91 -11.65
CA SER A 30 17.01 -4.86 -12.63
C SER A 30 16.59 -5.36 -14.03
N LYS A 31 15.52 -6.15 -14.13
CA LYS A 31 14.98 -6.65 -15.40
C LYS A 31 13.45 -6.79 -15.35
N PRO A 32 12.70 -6.26 -16.33
CA PRO A 32 11.25 -6.44 -16.39
C PRO A 32 10.89 -7.88 -16.75
N GLU A 33 9.93 -8.46 -16.03
CA GLU A 33 9.32 -9.78 -16.25
C GLU A 33 7.95 -9.69 -16.93
N VAL A 34 7.40 -8.49 -17.04
CA VAL A 34 6.09 -8.15 -17.58
C VAL A 34 6.22 -6.86 -18.39
N GLU A 35 5.69 -6.83 -19.62
CA GLU A 35 5.39 -5.58 -20.31
C GLU A 35 4.06 -5.03 -19.76
N SER A 36 4.09 -3.83 -19.22
CA SER A 36 2.88 -3.15 -18.75
C SER A 36 2.79 -1.74 -19.30
N LEU A 37 1.57 -1.26 -19.49
CA LEU A 37 1.29 0.14 -19.74
C LEU A 37 1.53 0.91 -18.45
N HIS A 38 2.67 1.59 -18.38
CA HIS A 38 3.07 2.46 -17.27
C HIS A 38 2.91 3.93 -17.69
N ASP A 39 2.40 4.75 -16.78
CA ASP A 39 2.40 6.20 -16.96
C ASP A 39 3.62 6.80 -16.25
N LYS A 40 4.74 6.88 -16.98
CA LYS A 40 6.00 7.43 -16.45
C LYS A 40 5.84 8.86 -15.92
N ALA A 41 4.98 9.68 -16.53
CA ALA A 41 4.79 11.06 -16.10
C ALA A 41 4.12 11.10 -14.72
N ARG A 42 3.14 10.22 -14.51
CA ARG A 42 2.48 10.05 -13.22
C ARG A 42 3.40 9.46 -12.16
N ASP A 43 4.18 8.42 -12.49
CA ASP A 43 5.17 7.83 -11.58
C ASP A 43 6.15 8.90 -11.07
N ILE A 44 6.69 9.72 -11.98
CA ILE A 44 7.62 10.81 -11.64
C ILE A 44 6.95 11.86 -10.76
N PHE A 45 5.72 12.25 -11.07
CA PHE A 45 4.97 13.24 -10.30
C PHE A 45 4.70 12.75 -8.87
N GLU A 46 4.24 11.52 -8.72
CA GLU A 46 3.90 10.94 -7.41
C GLU A 46 5.16 10.69 -6.59
N LEU A 47 6.26 10.24 -7.21
CA LEU A 47 7.56 10.16 -6.54
C LEU A 47 8.05 11.53 -6.04
N LYS A 48 7.83 12.62 -6.80
CA LYS A 48 8.18 13.98 -6.36
C LYS A 48 7.35 14.41 -5.16
N ILE A 49 6.05 14.14 -5.18
CA ILE A 49 5.15 14.48 -4.06
C ILE A 49 5.48 13.67 -2.81
N ILE A 50 5.75 12.36 -2.96
CA ILE A 50 6.21 11.50 -1.86
C ILE A 50 7.53 12.03 -1.30
N THR A 51 8.48 12.40 -2.17
CA THR A 51 9.77 12.97 -1.74
C THR A 51 9.56 14.25 -0.94
N TYR A 52 8.72 15.16 -1.44
CA TYR A 52 8.36 16.39 -0.74
C TYR A 52 7.76 16.13 0.65
N ALA A 53 6.81 15.20 0.76
CA ALA A 53 6.20 14.85 2.03
C ALA A 53 7.19 14.23 3.02
N LEU A 54 8.10 13.37 2.55
CA LEU A 54 9.19 12.80 3.37
C LEU A 54 10.15 13.89 3.86
N ASP A 55 10.59 14.78 2.97
CA ASP A 55 11.53 15.88 3.31
C ASP A 55 10.91 16.84 4.34
N LYS A 56 9.61 17.09 4.22
CA LYS A 56 8.83 17.93 5.15
C LYS A 56 8.34 17.19 6.39
N ARG A 57 8.59 15.88 6.51
CA ARG A 57 8.09 15.01 7.59
C ARG A 57 6.57 15.09 7.77
N LEU A 58 5.85 15.21 6.67
CA LEU A 58 4.39 15.20 6.68
C LEU A 58 3.88 13.76 6.92
N PRO A 59 2.80 13.57 7.69
CA PRO A 59 2.06 12.33 7.73
C PRO A 59 1.72 11.83 6.32
N LEU A 60 2.13 10.60 5.99
CA LEU A 60 1.98 10.02 4.65
C LEU A 60 1.26 8.67 4.73
N LEU A 61 0.18 8.54 3.97
CA LEU A 61 -0.56 7.29 3.77
C LEU A 61 -0.57 6.89 2.30
N GLY A 62 0.12 5.80 1.99
CA GLY A 62 0.07 5.16 0.67
C GLY A 62 -0.96 4.04 0.63
N ILE A 63 -1.87 4.07 -0.35
CA ILE A 63 -2.91 3.05 -0.54
C ILE A 63 -2.67 2.32 -1.86
N CYS A 64 -2.68 0.99 -1.81
CA CYS A 64 -2.47 0.13 -2.97
C CYS A 64 -1.14 0.46 -3.68
N TRP A 65 -1.21 1.10 -4.84
CA TRP A 65 -0.06 1.59 -5.60
C TRP A 65 0.77 2.65 -4.84
N GLY A 66 0.12 3.53 -4.08
CA GLY A 66 0.83 4.54 -3.29
C GLY A 66 1.77 3.91 -2.25
N ALA A 67 1.36 2.80 -1.63
CA ALA A 67 2.21 2.03 -0.73
C ALA A 67 3.40 1.38 -1.45
N GLN A 68 3.17 0.92 -2.68
CA GLN A 68 4.22 0.32 -3.51
C GLN A 68 5.25 1.36 -3.91
N LEU A 69 4.84 2.55 -4.37
CA LEU A 69 5.75 3.64 -4.68
C LEU A 69 6.55 4.11 -3.47
N LEU A 70 5.92 4.19 -2.30
CA LEU A 70 6.60 4.52 -1.07
C LEU A 70 7.70 3.50 -0.75
N ASN A 71 7.39 2.20 -0.87
CA ASN A 71 8.37 1.13 -0.69
C ASN A 71 9.55 1.29 -1.66
N VAL A 72 9.28 1.54 -2.94
CA VAL A 72 10.32 1.76 -3.96
C VAL A 72 11.16 3.01 -3.66
N LYS A 73 10.52 4.13 -3.27
CA LYS A 73 11.21 5.37 -2.88
C LYS A 73 12.16 5.15 -1.69
N LEU A 74 11.82 4.23 -0.80
CA LEU A 74 12.64 3.82 0.35
C LEU A 74 13.57 2.64 0.03
N ALA A 75 13.88 2.41 -1.25
CA ALA A 75 14.78 1.38 -1.76
C ALA A 75 14.32 -0.08 -1.50
N GLY A 76 13.03 -0.29 -1.28
CA GLY A 76 12.41 -1.61 -1.24
C GLY A 76 12.16 -2.20 -2.64
N SER A 77 11.93 -3.50 -2.69
CA SER A 77 11.63 -4.25 -3.93
C SER A 77 10.14 -4.60 -4.05
N LEU A 78 9.66 -4.88 -5.27
CA LEU A 78 8.31 -5.40 -5.51
C LEU A 78 8.35 -6.68 -6.34
N TYR A 79 7.36 -7.55 -6.11
CA TYR A 79 7.14 -8.72 -6.95
C TYR A 79 6.35 -8.34 -8.21
N GLN A 80 6.92 -8.59 -9.38
CA GLN A 80 6.28 -8.30 -10.67
C GLN A 80 5.11 -9.25 -10.99
N LYS A 81 5.16 -10.50 -10.49
CA LYS A 81 4.09 -11.51 -10.64
C LYS A 81 3.66 -12.04 -9.28
N LEU A 82 2.44 -11.68 -8.89
CA LEU A 82 1.85 -12.18 -7.64
C LEU A 82 1.16 -13.54 -7.81
N ARG A 83 0.65 -13.87 -9.02
CA ARG A 83 -0.19 -15.05 -9.24
C ARG A 83 0.51 -16.37 -8.86
N SER A 84 1.76 -16.56 -9.30
CA SER A 84 2.55 -17.76 -9.00
C SER A 84 2.98 -17.86 -7.52
N ARG A 85 2.87 -16.76 -6.76
CA ARG A 85 3.28 -16.68 -5.36
C ARG A 85 2.12 -16.69 -4.37
N ARG A 86 0.87 -16.71 -4.86
CA ARG A 86 -0.30 -16.89 -3.99
C ARG A 86 -0.35 -18.35 -3.54
N GLN A 87 -0.08 -18.59 -2.26
CA GLN A 87 -0.24 -19.92 -1.66
C GLN A 87 -1.63 -20.10 -1.06
N VAL A 88 -2.13 -19.11 -0.30
CA VAL A 88 -3.48 -19.13 0.29
C VAL A 88 -4.05 -17.72 0.20
N THR A 89 -5.03 -17.49 -0.67
CA THR A 89 -5.83 -16.26 -0.67
C THR A 89 -7.25 -16.58 -0.29
N SER A 90 -7.81 -15.86 0.69
CA SER A 90 -9.24 -15.97 0.98
C SER A 90 -10.04 -15.40 -0.19
N ASN A 91 -10.54 -16.27 -1.07
CA ASN A 91 -11.53 -15.91 -2.09
C ASN A 91 -12.92 -15.84 -1.45
N ARG A 92 -13.04 -15.10 -0.34
CA ARG A 92 -14.32 -14.92 0.33
C ARG A 92 -15.12 -13.91 -0.49
N TRP A 93 -16.15 -14.40 -1.18
CA TRP A 93 -17.09 -13.52 -1.89
C TRP A 93 -18.00 -12.90 -0.85
N ILE A 94 -17.59 -11.75 -0.35
CA ILE A 94 -18.41 -10.88 0.49
C ILE A 94 -18.81 -9.73 -0.42
N GLY A 95 -20.06 -9.27 -0.37
CA GLY A 95 -20.52 -8.12 -1.17
C GLY A 95 -19.77 -6.80 -0.85
N LEU A 96 -18.84 -6.83 0.11
CA LEU A 96 -18.00 -5.73 0.52
C LEU A 96 -16.51 -6.12 0.36
N PRO A 97 -15.63 -5.19 -0.05
CA PRO A 97 -14.19 -5.43 -0.15
C PRO A 97 -13.54 -5.47 1.26
N LEU A 98 -13.80 -6.55 2.01
CA LEU A 98 -13.26 -6.75 3.36
C LEU A 98 -11.99 -7.61 3.33
N LYS A 99 -10.96 -7.17 4.05
CA LYS A 99 -9.75 -7.96 4.30
C LYS A 99 -9.50 -8.06 5.79
N THR A 100 -9.14 -9.27 6.24
CA THR A 100 -8.68 -9.50 7.61
C THR A 100 -7.26 -8.96 7.75
N LEU A 101 -7.07 -8.03 8.67
CA LEU A 101 -5.76 -7.52 9.07
C LEU A 101 -5.38 -8.15 10.40
N LYS A 102 -4.17 -8.74 10.48
CA LYS A 102 -3.57 -9.11 11.76
C LYS A 102 -2.80 -7.90 12.26
N ILE A 103 -3.22 -7.32 13.37
CA ILE A 103 -2.49 -6.24 14.04
C ILE A 103 -1.50 -6.88 15.00
N GLU A 104 -0.25 -6.42 14.94
CA GLU A 104 0.78 -6.84 15.88
C GLU A 104 0.60 -6.09 17.20
N LEU A 105 0.73 -6.83 18.31
CA LEU A 105 0.70 -6.24 19.65
C LEU A 105 1.83 -5.22 19.76
N ASP A 106 1.57 -4.11 20.44
CA ASP A 106 2.50 -2.96 20.58
C ASP A 106 2.85 -2.20 19.28
N SER A 107 2.19 -2.51 18.16
CA SER A 107 2.29 -1.66 16.97
C SER A 107 1.55 -0.33 17.15
N LEU A 108 2.00 0.73 16.48
CA LEU A 108 1.27 2.02 16.47
C LEU A 108 -0.19 1.87 16.03
N LEU A 109 -0.48 0.88 15.17
CA LEU A 109 -1.83 0.60 14.68
C LEU A 109 -2.73 0.03 15.79
N GLN A 110 -2.17 -0.72 16.75
CA GLN A 110 -2.89 -1.24 17.92
C GLN A 110 -3.50 -0.13 18.77
N CYS A 111 -2.81 1.02 18.89
CA CYS A 111 -3.31 2.19 19.63
C CYS A 111 -4.61 2.76 19.01
N TYR A 112 -4.80 2.62 17.70
CA TYR A 112 -5.98 3.13 16.99
C TYR A 112 -7.08 2.08 16.80
N SER A 113 -6.83 0.81 17.16
CA SER A 113 -7.78 -0.29 16.95
C SER A 113 -8.76 -0.53 18.10
N ALA A 114 -8.75 0.32 19.13
CA ALA A 114 -9.60 0.18 20.32
C ALA A 114 -11.09 0.51 20.08
N ASN A 115 -11.43 1.09 18.92
CA ASN A 115 -12.80 1.18 18.43
C ASN A 115 -12.98 0.14 17.33
N PRO A 116 -14.10 -0.61 17.29
CA PRO A 116 -14.33 -1.60 16.23
C PRO A 116 -14.39 -0.90 14.88
N MET A 117 -13.25 -0.86 14.20
CA MET A 117 -13.17 -0.48 12.80
C MET A 117 -13.85 -1.58 12.00
N VAL A 118 -14.82 -1.21 11.17
CA VAL A 118 -15.52 -2.11 10.25
C VAL A 118 -14.48 -2.95 9.51
N GLY A 119 -14.38 -4.23 9.87
CA GLY A 119 -13.38 -5.17 9.34
C GLY A 119 -12.62 -6.01 10.37
N GLN A 120 -12.67 -5.66 11.68
CA GLN A 120 -12.16 -6.54 12.73
C GLN A 120 -13.24 -7.52 13.21
N THR A 121 -13.32 -8.70 12.59
CA THR A 121 -13.95 -9.85 13.26
C THR A 121 -12.87 -10.60 14.03
N GLY A 122 -12.54 -10.13 15.23
CA GLY A 122 -11.74 -10.88 16.19
C GLY A 122 -12.61 -11.95 16.85
N TYR A 123 -12.64 -13.15 16.28
CA TYR A 123 -12.98 -14.34 17.07
C TYR A 123 -11.67 -15.04 17.46
N PRO A 124 -11.45 -15.37 18.74
CA PRO A 124 -10.32 -16.21 19.14
C PRO A 124 -10.57 -17.63 18.60
N THR A 125 -9.93 -17.98 17.49
CA THR A 125 -9.86 -19.37 17.06
C THR A 125 -8.83 -20.09 17.93
N ASN A 126 -9.30 -20.73 19.00
CA ASN A 126 -8.57 -21.82 19.65
C ASN A 126 -8.38 -22.94 18.62
N HIS A 127 -7.26 -22.95 17.91
CA HIS A 127 -6.81 -24.14 17.21
C HIS A 127 -6.08 -25.03 18.20
N THR A 128 -6.85 -25.75 19.02
CA THR A 128 -6.41 -27.05 19.51
C THR A 128 -6.26 -27.92 18.27
N ARG A 129 -5.01 -28.23 17.92
CA ARG A 129 -4.65 -29.17 16.85
C ARG A 129 -4.95 -30.57 17.39
N LEU A 130 -6.20 -31.01 17.22
CA LEU A 130 -6.54 -32.42 17.21
C LEU A 130 -6.37 -32.86 15.76
N ASP A 131 -5.48 -33.82 15.53
CA ASP A 131 -5.85 -35.15 15.03
C ASP A 131 -4.58 -35.96 14.72
N ASP A 132 -4.71 -37.24 15.02
CA ASP A 132 -3.83 -38.38 14.76
C ASP A 132 -3.46 -38.57 13.28
#